data_AF-A0A968DM29-F1
#
_entry.id   AF-A0A968DM29-F1
#
_cell.length_a   1.000
_cell.length_b   1.000
_cell.length_c   1.000
_cell.angle_alpha   90.00
_cell.angle_beta   90.00
_cell.angle_gamma   90.00
#
_symmetry.space_group_name_H-M   'P 1'
#
loop_
_entity.id
_entity.type
_entity.pdbx_description
1 polymer ?
#
loop_
_entity_poly.entity_id
_entity_poly.type
_entity_poly.pdbx_seq_one_letter_code
_entity_poly.pdbx_strand_id
1 'polypeptide(L)' 'GKHHNAYVSNLNAALEKHPELAGKSLDELVTDLAGVPEDIRTAVRNNGGGHFNHSLFWTVMSPDGG' A
#
# COMPACT_ATOMS: atom_id res chain seq x y z
N GLY A 1 -9.59 5.44 9.41
CA GLY A 1 -8.95 6.66 9.95
C GLY A 1 -8.39 7.50 8.81
N LYS A 2 -8.38 8.84 8.92
CA LYS A 2 -7.92 9.75 7.85
C LYS A 2 -6.52 9.41 7.28
N HIS A 3 -5.63 8.90 8.14
CA HIS A 3 -4.30 8.44 7.75
C HIS A 3 -4.33 7.26 6.77
N HIS A 4 -5.09 6.22 7.09
CA HIS A 4 -5.24 5.05 6.20
C HIS A 4 -5.80 5.45 4.84
N ASN A 5 -6.83 6.31 4.80
CA ASN A 5 -7.40 6.76 3.55
C ASN A 5 -6.39 7.53 2.68
N ALA A 6 -5.54 8.37 3.28
CA ALA A 6 -4.51 9.10 2.54
C ALA A 6 -3.52 8.17 1.83
N TYR A 7 -3.11 7.08 2.48
CA TYR A 7 -2.27 6.06 1.84
C TYR A 7 -2.95 5.39 0.65
N VAL A 8 -4.24 5.04 0.78
CA VAL A 8 -4.99 4.42 -0.32
C VAL A 8 -5.12 5.39 -1.50
N SER A 9 -5.52 6.64 -1.26
CA SER A 9 -5.66 7.64 -2.32
C SER A 9 -4.36 7.92 -3.06
N ASN A 10 -3.25 8.11 -2.33
CA ASN A 10 -1.95 8.38 -2.93
C ASN A 10 -1.37 7.17 -3.66
N LEU A 11 -1.63 5.95 -3.17
CA LEU A 11 -1.25 4.72 -3.87
C LEU A 11 -1.98 4.62 -5.21
N ASN A 12 -3.31 4.80 -5.22
CA ASN A 12 -4.12 4.74 -6.44
C ASN A 12 -3.65 5.78 -7.47
N ALA A 13 -3.41 7.02 -7.05
CA ALA A 13 -2.90 8.07 -7.93
C ALA A 13 -1.52 7.75 -8.54
N ALA A 14 -0.65 7.01 -7.82
CA ALA A 14 0.62 6.55 -8.37
C ALA A 14 0.42 5.44 -9.43
N LEU A 15 -0.49 4.50 -9.16
CA LEU A 15 -0.77 3.36 -10.04
C LEU A 15 -1.48 3.77 -11.34
N GLU A 16 -2.20 4.90 -11.37
CA GLU A 16 -2.81 5.44 -12.61
C GLU A 16 -1.80 5.64 -13.76
N LYS A 17 -0.52 5.83 -13.44
CA LYS A 17 0.55 5.99 -14.44
C LYS A 17 0.99 4.67 -15.10
N HIS A 18 0.71 3.54 -14.45
CA HIS A 18 1.21 2.21 -14.80
C HIS A 18 0.06 1.20 -14.76
N PRO A 19 -0.89 1.24 -15.72
CA PRO A 19 -2.08 0.39 -15.73
C PRO A 19 -1.80 -1.12 -15.72
N GLU A 20 -0.62 -1.54 -16.19
CA GLU A 20 -0.16 -2.93 -16.13
C GLU A 20 0.01 -3.46 -14.70
N LEU A 21 0.15 -2.57 -13.71
CA LEU A 21 0.20 -2.94 -12.30
C LEU A 21 -1.18 -3.13 -11.67
N ALA A 22 -2.28 -2.77 -12.35
CA ALA A 22 -3.63 -2.88 -11.79
C ALA A 22 -4.07 -4.32 -11.48
N GLY A 23 -3.41 -5.32 -12.08
CA GLY A 23 -3.63 -6.74 -11.78
C GLY A 23 -2.86 -7.26 -10.57
N LYS A 24 -1.91 -6.49 -10.02
CA LYS A 24 -1.13 -6.90 -8.85
C LYS A 24 -1.89 -6.61 -7.56
N SER A 25 -1.82 -7.53 -6.62
CA SER A 25 -2.26 -7.29 -5.24
C SER A 25 -1.36 -6.30 -4.52
N LEU A 26 -1.87 -5.74 -3.42
CA LEU A 26 -1.09 -4.86 -2.54
C LEU A 26 0.18 -5.55 -2.03
N ASP A 27 0.05 -6.80 -1.57
CA ASP A 27 1.16 -7.63 -1.09
C ASP A 27 2.25 -7.76 -2.15
N GLU A 28 1.90 -8.14 -3.39
CA GLU A 28 2.87 -8.25 -4.49
C GLU A 28 3.62 -6.94 -4.74
N LEU A 29 2.90 -5.81 -4.73
CA LEU A 29 3.49 -4.48 -4.93
C LEU A 29 4.47 -4.08 -3.82
N VAL A 30 4.21 -4.45 -2.57
CA VAL A 30 5.06 -4.07 -1.44
C VAL A 30 6.18 -5.08 -1.16
N THR A 31 6.04 -6.33 -1.58
CA THR A 31 7.08 -7.37 -1.43
C THR A 31 8.09 -7.37 -2.58
N ASP A 32 7.71 -6.94 -3.79
CA ASP A 32 8.60 -6.83 -4.94
C ASP A 32 8.68 -5.39 -5.48
N LEU A 33 9.32 -4.52 -4.70
CA LEU A 33 9.53 -3.12 -5.11
C LEU A 33 10.51 -2.99 -6.28
N ALA A 34 11.35 -4.00 -6.54
CA ALA A 34 12.26 -3.99 -7.69
C ALA A 34 11.48 -4.11 -9.00
N GLY A 35 10.40 -4.91 -9.01
CA GLY A 35 9.45 -5.01 -10.11
C GLY A 35 8.49 -3.83 -10.27
N VAL A 36 8.63 -2.78 -9.45
CA VAL A 36 7.87 -1.52 -9.59
C VAL A 36 8.71 -0.49 -10.37
N PRO A 37 8.14 0.18 -11.38
CA PRO A 37 8.79 1.25 -12.13
C PRO A 37 9.39 2.33 -11.23
N GLU A 38 10.60 2.78 -11.55
CA GLU A 38 11.40 3.64 -10.68
C GLU A 38 10.69 4.95 -10.33
N ASP A 39 9.94 5.53 -11.27
CA ASP A 39 9.24 6.80 -11.13
C ASP A 39 8.09 6.76 -10.10
N ILE A 40 7.56 5.58 -9.78
CA ILE A 40 6.52 5.39 -8.75
C ILE A 40 6.97 4.53 -7.57
N ARG A 41 8.15 3.90 -7.62
CA ARG A 41 8.63 2.95 -6.59
C ARG A 41 8.57 3.51 -5.18
N THR A 42 9.00 4.76 -4.99
CA THR A 42 8.95 5.41 -3.67
C THR A 42 7.51 5.66 -3.20
N ALA A 43 6.60 6.04 -4.12
CA ALA A 43 5.20 6.24 -3.80
C ALA A 43 4.51 4.92 -3.42
N VAL A 44 4.79 3.84 -4.15
CA VAL A 44 4.29 2.49 -3.83
C VAL A 44 4.85 1.99 -2.50
N ARG A 45 6.16 2.15 -2.24
CA ARG A 45 6.74 1.78 -0.94
C ARG A 45 6.06 2.50 0.22
N ASN A 46 5.94 3.82 0.14
CA ASN A 46 5.47 4.62 1.27
C ASN A 46 3.95 4.49 1.47
N ASN A 47 3.17 4.56 0.39
CA ASN A 47 1.71 4.53 0.47
C ASN A 47 1.16 3.10 0.46
N GLY A 48 1.73 2.20 -0.34
CA GLY A 48 1.43 0.77 -0.28
C GLY A 48 1.79 0.17 1.07
N GLY A 49 3.00 0.43 1.57
CA GLY A 49 3.39 0.01 2.92
C GLY A 49 2.50 0.63 4.01
N GLY A 50 2.14 1.90 3.89
CA GLY A 50 1.21 2.56 4.81
C GLY A 50 -0.19 1.91 4.82
N HIS A 51 -0.72 1.57 3.64
CA HIS A 51 -1.98 0.85 3.50
C HIS A 51 -1.88 -0.57 4.10
N PHE A 52 -0.82 -1.32 3.79
CA PHE A 52 -0.61 -2.67 4.29
C PHE A 52 -0.55 -2.69 5.82
N ASN A 53 0.29 -1.82 6.41
CA ASN A 53 0.47 -1.72 7.85
C ASN A 53 -0.84 -1.37 8.57
N HIS A 54 -1.64 -0.44 8.04
CA HIS A 54 -2.92 -0.09 8.65
C HIS A 54 -3.96 -1.19 8.52
N SER A 55 -3.95 -1.93 7.40
CA SER A 55 -4.87 -3.06 7.21
C SER A 55 -4.55 -4.17 8.21
N LEU A 56 -3.27 -4.45 8.47
CA LEU A 56 -2.83 -5.40 9.49
C LEU A 56 -3.11 -4.87 10.92
N PHE A 57 -2.84 -3.60 11.19
CA PHE A 57 -2.96 -3.04 12.54
C PHE A 57 -4.35 -3.30 13.15
N TRP A 58 -5.42 -3.10 12.38
CA TRP A 58 -6.77 -3.30 12.87
C TRP A 58 -7.15 -4.77 13.06
N THR A 59 -6.52 -5.71 12.35
CA THR A 59 -6.82 -7.14 12.49
C THR A 59 -6.11 -7.76 13.70
N VAL A 60 -5.03 -7.14 14.17
CA VAL A 60 -4.24 -7.65 15.32
C VAL A 60 -4.60 -6.96 16.64
N MET A 61 -5.48 -5.96 16.64
CA MET A 61 -5.99 -5.37 17.87
C MET A 61 -7.10 -6.23 18.47
N SER A 62 -7.05 -6.41 19.79
CA SER A 62 -8.12 -7.03 20.57
C SER A 62 -8.45 -6.11 21.76
N PRO A 63 -9.74 -5.89 22.09
CA PRO A 63 -10.12 -5.22 23.34
C PRO A 63 -9.53 -5.89 24.58
N ASP A 64 -9.33 -7.21 24.50
CA ASP A 64 -8.79 -8.05 25.57
C ASP A 64 -7.33 -8.46 25.29
N GLY A 65 -6.62 -7.73 24.44
CA GLY A 65 -5.23 -8.04 24.07
C GLY A 65 -4.21 -7.73 25.18
N GLY A 66 -3.16 -8.54 25.27
CA GLY A 66 -2.11 -8.46 26.29
C GLY A 66 -1.52 -9.82 26.60
#